data_AF-A0A3D6D029-F1
#
_entry.id   AF-A0A3D6D029-F1
#
_cell.length_a   1.000
_cell.length_b   1.000
_cell.length_c   1.000
_cell.angle_alpha   90.00
_cell.angle_beta   90.00
_cell.angle_gamma   90.00
#
_symmetry.space_group_name_H-M   'P 1'
#
loop_
_entity.id
_entity.type
_entity.pdbx_description
1 polymer ?
#
loop_
_entity_poly.entity_id
_entity_poly.type
_entity_poly.pdbx_seq_one_letter_code
_entity_poly.pdbx_strand_id
1 'polypeptide(L)'
;MQIRCHLMRSKSPVQGISESNLIDMMMLRSYTLDVSVQVTFHSSALPDVIQAKVAAGIAVHRLPAGLLYASIGQSARWLKYARAWAPIHRRDAISALYQSVYRSTLDSMERDEFHYLALGCGDGVKDASFLELAAPDKWRVKVTLLDVSPYLTLGAAQRLNAWQTQLHVADLESQPDLSVLDLEERRQPRVISCLGMLPTLGHAMLLPYLASVLKPEDRLVISANLSPTASDEDKASIKSQYDNPEARLWYSGALLELGLERNDFALRCAVESLAGIAGAYRIVVQAEILRGLELQVHGETYPMAAGDRLEVFRSERWTPSALRHLFSHQGLEIIQASVSNDCQEGVYVIANRNQSPV
;
A
#
# COMPACT_ATOMS: atom_id res chain seq x y z
N MET A 1 37.80 9.24 -8.34
CA MET A 1 38.07 10.31 -7.36
C MET A 1 37.61 9.81 -6.00
N GLN A 2 38.53 9.25 -5.21
CA GLN A 2 38.26 8.66 -3.89
C GLN A 2 38.70 9.67 -2.81
N ILE A 3 37.76 10.08 -1.95
CA ILE A 3 38.07 10.96 -0.81
C ILE A 3 38.37 10.07 0.39
N ARG A 4 39.64 10.05 0.84
CA ARG A 4 40.10 9.43 2.09
C ARG A 4 40.13 10.50 3.19
N CYS A 5 39.24 10.39 4.18
CA CYS A 5 39.37 11.15 5.42
C CYS A 5 40.42 10.49 6.34
N HIS A 6 41.49 11.22 6.67
CA HIS A 6 42.42 10.86 7.74
C HIS A 6 41.96 11.48 9.06
N LEU A 7 41.62 10.66 10.05
CA LEU A 7 41.48 11.11 11.43
C LEU A 7 42.84 11.04 12.13
N MET A 8 43.40 12.20 12.48
CA MET A 8 44.55 12.32 13.37
C MET A 8 44.13 12.00 14.82
N ARG A 9 44.85 11.08 15.48
CA ARG A 9 44.71 10.78 16.91
C ARG A 9 45.61 11.73 17.72
N SER A 10 45.04 12.51 18.62
CA SER A 10 45.78 13.10 19.75
C SER A 10 45.80 12.10 20.92
N LYS A 11 46.94 12.00 21.60
CA LYS A 11 47.15 11.20 22.82
C LYS A 11 47.19 12.12 24.03
N SER A 12 46.58 11.69 25.15
CA SER A 12 47.13 11.55 26.52
C SER A 12 45.96 11.48 27.55
N PRO A 13 46.15 11.03 28.82
CA PRO A 13 45.75 9.68 29.22
C PRO A 13 44.77 9.68 30.41
N VAL A 14 43.88 8.70 30.49
CA VAL A 14 43.21 8.38 31.77
C VAL A 14 43.36 6.89 32.02
N GLN A 15 44.07 6.61 33.10
CA GLN A 15 44.30 5.31 33.72
C GLN A 15 42.98 4.75 34.28
N GLY A 16 42.86 3.43 34.28
CA GLY A 16 41.89 2.69 35.10
C GLY A 16 40.66 2.23 34.34
N ILE A 17 40.80 1.14 33.59
CA ILE A 17 39.65 0.34 33.15
C ILE A 17 39.92 -1.10 33.59
N SER A 18 39.04 -1.63 34.44
CA SER A 18 39.05 -3.02 34.91
C SER A 18 38.85 -4.00 33.76
N GLU A 19 39.37 -5.23 33.91
CA GLU A 19 39.22 -6.34 32.95
C GLU A 19 37.75 -6.72 32.64
N SER A 20 36.78 -6.17 33.37
CA SER A 20 35.34 -6.32 33.12
C SER A 20 34.83 -5.57 31.88
N ASN A 21 35.59 -4.63 31.30
CA ASN A 21 35.16 -3.87 30.12
C ASN A 21 35.71 -4.42 28.78
N LEU A 22 36.47 -5.52 28.80
CA LEU A 22 36.96 -6.19 27.59
C LEU A 22 35.90 -7.10 26.95
N ILE A 23 34.88 -7.53 27.71
CA ILE A 23 33.78 -8.36 27.19
C ILE A 23 32.71 -7.49 26.50
N ASP A 24 32.47 -6.26 26.98
CA ASP A 24 31.53 -5.32 26.34
C ASP A 24 32.10 -4.62 25.10
N MET A 25 33.42 -4.66 24.89
CA MET A 25 34.07 -4.13 23.68
C MET A 25 34.18 -5.15 22.53
N MET A 26 33.80 -6.42 22.74
CA MET A 26 33.83 -7.49 21.73
C MET A 26 32.48 -7.80 21.08
N MET A 27 31.46 -6.96 21.27
CA MET A 27 30.13 -7.13 20.65
C MET A 27 29.68 -5.94 19.81
N LEU A 28 30.60 -5.13 19.30
CA LEU A 28 30.38 -4.41 18.04
C LEU A 28 30.68 -5.37 16.89
N ARG A 29 29.83 -6.40 16.73
CA ARG A 29 29.73 -7.08 15.45
C ARG A 29 29.11 -6.09 14.47
N SER A 30 29.94 -5.26 13.85
CA SER A 30 29.60 -4.61 12.60
C SER A 30 29.45 -5.71 11.54
N TYR A 31 28.29 -6.35 11.53
CA TYR A 31 27.85 -7.06 10.35
C TYR A 31 27.47 -5.99 9.34
N THR A 32 28.42 -5.58 8.50
CA THR A 32 28.06 -5.19 7.14
C THR A 32 27.58 -6.45 6.45
N LEU A 33 26.29 -6.76 6.63
CA LEU A 33 25.57 -7.63 5.72
C LEU A 33 25.41 -6.82 4.43
N ASP A 34 26.38 -6.92 3.53
CA ASP A 34 26.20 -6.49 2.15
C ASP A 34 25.14 -7.41 1.54
N VAL A 35 23.87 -7.02 1.68
CA VAL A 35 22.75 -7.71 1.03
C VAL A 35 22.58 -7.10 -0.36
N SER A 36 22.87 -7.88 -1.39
CA SER A 36 22.52 -7.51 -2.76
C SER A 36 21.06 -7.85 -3.00
N VAL A 37 20.22 -6.84 -3.24
CA VAL A 37 18.80 -7.00 -3.57
C VAL A 37 18.56 -6.48 -4.98
N GLN A 38 17.94 -7.31 -5.82
CA GLN A 38 17.49 -6.88 -7.14
C GLN A 38 16.08 -6.29 -7.04
N VAL A 39 15.92 -5.07 -7.57
CA VAL A 39 14.63 -4.38 -7.64
C VAL A 39 14.33 -4.06 -9.11
N THR A 40 13.17 -4.48 -9.59
CA THR A 40 12.72 -4.26 -10.97
C THR A 40 11.73 -3.11 -11.01
N PHE A 41 11.99 -2.09 -11.82
CA PHE A 41 11.08 -0.96 -12.02
C PHE A 41 10.26 -1.19 -13.29
N HIS A 42 8.93 -1.19 -13.15
CA HIS A 42 8.02 -1.17 -14.29
C HIS A 42 8.06 0.20 -14.98
N SER A 43 7.69 0.26 -16.27
CA SER A 43 7.69 1.52 -17.04
C SER A 43 6.83 2.62 -16.41
N SER A 44 5.77 2.24 -15.68
CA SER A 44 4.93 3.19 -14.94
C SER A 44 5.60 3.85 -13.73
N ALA A 45 6.74 3.32 -13.27
CA ALA A 45 7.54 3.89 -12.20
C ALA A 45 8.75 4.71 -12.72
N LEU A 46 8.86 4.91 -14.04
CA LEU A 46 9.92 5.74 -14.60
C LEU A 46 9.68 7.22 -14.27
N PRO A 47 10.76 8.01 -14.02
CA PRO A 47 10.64 9.41 -13.65
C PRO A 47 9.68 10.20 -14.55
N ASP A 48 9.93 10.26 -15.85
CA ASP A 48 9.13 11.08 -16.78
C ASP A 48 7.64 10.67 -16.81
N VAL A 49 7.33 9.38 -16.60
CA VAL A 49 5.95 8.89 -16.51
C VAL A 49 5.27 9.36 -15.22
N ILE A 50 5.98 9.31 -14.09
CA ILE A 50 5.50 9.83 -12.81
C ILE A 50 5.28 11.35 -12.92
N GLN A 51 6.23 12.08 -13.51
CA GLN A 51 6.15 13.53 -13.70
C GLN A 51 4.92 13.91 -14.53
N ALA A 52 4.73 13.26 -15.68
CA ALA A 52 3.57 13.47 -16.54
C ALA A 52 2.25 13.17 -15.82
N LYS A 53 2.23 12.13 -14.97
CA LYS A 53 1.05 11.76 -14.19
C LYS A 53 0.72 12.81 -13.11
N VAL A 54 1.74 13.35 -12.43
CA VAL A 54 1.57 14.44 -11.46
C VAL A 54 1.04 15.70 -12.17
N ALA A 55 1.63 16.07 -13.30
CA ALA A 55 1.19 17.18 -14.14
C ALA A 55 -0.28 17.04 -14.57
N ALA A 56 -0.65 15.87 -15.09
CA ALA A 56 -2.03 15.56 -15.46
C ALA A 56 -2.97 15.65 -14.25
N GLY A 57 -2.52 15.19 -13.08
CA GLY A 57 -3.27 15.28 -11.83
C GLY A 57 -3.52 16.72 -11.37
N ILE A 58 -2.52 17.59 -11.47
CA ILE A 58 -2.67 19.02 -11.15
C ILE A 58 -3.71 19.65 -12.09
N ALA A 59 -3.62 19.39 -13.40
CA ALA A 59 -4.54 19.94 -14.40
C ALA A 59 -6.02 19.56 -14.17
N VAL A 60 -6.28 18.40 -13.56
CA VAL A 60 -7.63 17.93 -13.23
C VAL A 60 -7.97 18.05 -11.73
N HIS A 61 -7.16 18.81 -10.98
CA HIS A 61 -7.34 19.05 -9.55
C HIS A 61 -7.39 17.79 -8.67
N ARG A 62 -6.69 16.72 -9.07
CA ARG A 62 -6.61 15.45 -8.35
C ARG A 62 -5.22 14.84 -8.49
N LEU A 63 -4.48 14.80 -7.39
CA LEU A 63 -3.13 14.22 -7.37
C LEU A 63 -3.19 12.69 -7.47
N PRO A 64 -2.18 12.07 -8.12
CA PRO A 64 -2.10 10.62 -8.21
C PRO A 64 -1.86 10.00 -6.83
N ALA A 65 -2.50 8.85 -6.56
CA ALA A 65 -2.44 8.22 -5.25
C ALA A 65 -1.01 7.82 -4.85
N GLY A 66 -0.18 7.44 -5.82
CA GLY A 66 1.22 7.04 -5.62
C GLY A 66 2.09 8.11 -4.95
N LEU A 67 1.76 9.40 -5.10
CA LEU A 67 2.51 10.51 -4.50
C LEU A 67 2.59 10.39 -2.98
N LEU A 68 1.56 9.81 -2.36
CA LEU A 68 1.49 9.61 -0.91
C LEU A 68 2.41 8.50 -0.38
N TYR A 69 3.09 7.77 -1.25
CA TYR A 69 3.91 6.62 -0.85
C TYR A 69 5.32 6.67 -1.45
N ALA A 70 5.49 7.28 -2.61
CA ALA A 70 6.65 7.09 -3.48
C ALA A 70 8.03 7.41 -2.85
N SER A 71 8.13 8.43 -2.00
CA SER A 71 9.41 8.82 -1.39
C SER A 71 9.66 8.13 -0.05
N ILE A 72 10.93 8.10 0.40
CA ILE A 72 11.28 7.64 1.76
C ILE A 72 10.51 8.41 2.82
N GLY A 73 10.42 9.74 2.67
CA GLY A 73 9.70 10.61 3.59
C GLY A 73 8.20 10.31 3.61
N GLN A 74 7.57 10.11 2.45
CA GLN A 74 6.15 9.77 2.35
C GLN A 74 5.84 8.40 2.88
N SER A 75 6.61 7.39 2.49
CA SER A 75 6.51 6.04 3.04
C SER A 75 6.61 6.04 4.57
N ALA A 76 7.56 6.79 5.15
CA ALA A 76 7.70 6.90 6.60
C ALA A 76 6.49 7.56 7.28
N ARG A 77 5.93 8.63 6.69
CA ARG A 77 4.72 9.29 7.21
C ARG A 77 3.50 8.36 7.12
N TRP A 78 3.33 7.66 6.00
CA TRP A 78 2.29 6.66 5.85
C TRP A 78 2.44 5.54 6.89
N LEU A 79 3.65 4.98 7.08
CA LEU A 79 3.90 3.94 8.08
C LEU A 79 3.55 4.39 9.49
N LYS A 80 3.87 5.65 9.84
CA LYS A 80 3.49 6.23 11.13
C LYS A 80 1.96 6.29 11.28
N TYR A 81 1.26 6.77 10.27
CA TYR A 81 -0.20 6.80 10.24
C TYR A 81 -0.79 5.38 10.33
N ALA A 82 -0.34 4.47 9.47
CA ALA A 82 -0.85 3.10 9.38
C ALA A 82 -0.70 2.37 10.71
N ARG A 83 0.47 2.43 11.36
CA ARG A 83 0.69 1.79 12.67
C ARG A 83 -0.22 2.35 13.77
N ALA A 84 -0.55 3.65 13.71
CA ALA A 84 -1.39 4.30 14.71
C ALA A 84 -2.90 4.14 14.45
N TRP A 85 -3.31 3.90 13.20
CA TRP A 85 -4.72 3.98 12.79
C TRP A 85 -5.26 2.78 12.02
N ALA A 86 -4.44 2.03 11.28
CA ALA A 86 -4.94 0.91 10.50
C ALA A 86 -5.36 -0.27 11.40
N PRO A 87 -6.54 -0.88 11.16
CA PRO A 87 -7.09 -1.94 12.01
C PRO A 87 -6.14 -3.10 12.34
N ILE A 88 -5.36 -3.56 11.35
CA ILE A 88 -4.47 -4.73 11.48
C ILE A 88 -3.35 -4.53 12.50
N HIS A 89 -2.95 -3.28 12.79
CA HIS A 89 -1.89 -3.00 13.77
C HIS A 89 -2.41 -2.81 15.20
N ARG A 90 -3.74 -2.73 15.37
CA ARG A 90 -4.35 -2.31 16.65
C ARG A 90 -5.24 -3.36 17.29
N ARG A 91 -5.70 -4.35 16.52
CA ARG A 91 -6.81 -5.23 16.92
C ARG A 91 -6.51 -6.67 16.53
N ASP A 92 -6.20 -7.51 17.52
CA ASP A 92 -5.95 -8.95 17.30
C ASP A 92 -7.14 -9.66 16.63
N ALA A 93 -8.36 -9.23 16.95
CA ALA A 93 -9.58 -9.73 16.30
C ALA A 93 -9.58 -9.51 14.78
N ILE A 94 -8.91 -8.47 14.29
CA ILE A 94 -8.74 -8.23 12.86
C ILE A 94 -7.72 -9.20 12.28
N SER A 95 -6.59 -9.44 12.95
CA SER A 95 -5.62 -10.45 12.51
C SER A 95 -6.25 -11.84 12.37
N ALA A 96 -7.10 -12.25 13.31
CA ALA A 96 -7.84 -13.51 13.25
C ALA A 96 -8.78 -13.60 12.02
N LEU A 97 -9.40 -12.48 11.64
CA LEU A 97 -10.26 -12.37 10.46
C LEU A 97 -9.46 -12.64 9.17
N TYR A 98 -8.29 -12.03 9.04
CA TYR A 98 -7.38 -12.27 7.91
C TYR A 98 -6.92 -13.74 7.87
N GLN A 99 -6.50 -14.30 9.00
CA GLN A 99 -6.05 -15.70 9.06
C GLN A 99 -7.13 -16.71 8.66
N SER A 100 -8.40 -16.45 8.99
CA SER A 100 -9.53 -17.29 8.54
C SER A 100 -9.62 -17.36 7.01
N VAL A 101 -9.55 -16.20 6.36
CA VAL A 101 -9.55 -16.10 4.88
C VAL A 101 -8.30 -16.73 4.28
N TYR A 102 -7.14 -16.53 4.89
CA TYR A 102 -5.89 -17.11 4.41
C TYR A 102 -5.89 -18.64 4.46
N ARG A 103 -6.39 -19.24 5.55
CA ARG A 103 -6.56 -20.70 5.65
C ARG A 103 -7.51 -21.22 4.58
N SER A 104 -8.67 -20.59 4.41
CA SER A 104 -9.62 -20.96 3.36
C SER A 104 -9.03 -20.84 1.94
N THR A 105 -8.18 -19.82 1.72
CA THR A 105 -7.46 -19.67 0.46
C THR A 105 -6.57 -20.89 0.21
N LEU A 106 -5.70 -21.23 1.18
CA LEU A 106 -4.80 -22.38 1.10
C LEU A 106 -5.55 -23.71 0.96
N ASP A 107 -6.64 -23.90 1.71
CA ASP A 107 -7.48 -25.10 1.65
C ASP A 107 -8.19 -25.24 0.28
N SER A 108 -8.37 -24.14 -0.45
CA SER A 108 -8.97 -24.13 -1.80
C SER A 108 -7.97 -24.33 -2.95
N MET A 109 -6.67 -24.40 -2.63
CA MET A 109 -5.63 -24.63 -3.64
C MET A 109 -5.49 -26.12 -3.92
N GLU A 110 -5.54 -26.50 -5.20
CA GLU A 110 -5.43 -27.90 -5.63
C GLU A 110 -3.97 -28.39 -5.74
N ARG A 111 -3.02 -27.46 -5.80
CA ARG A 111 -1.59 -27.74 -5.93
C ARG A 111 -0.86 -27.17 -4.73
N ASP A 112 0.17 -27.88 -4.29
CA ASP A 112 1.09 -27.47 -3.22
C ASP A 112 2.16 -26.47 -3.69
N GLU A 113 2.03 -25.97 -4.92
CA GLU A 113 2.85 -24.92 -5.51
C GLU A 113 1.97 -23.79 -6.06
N PHE A 114 2.33 -22.55 -5.74
CA PHE A 114 1.69 -21.36 -6.28
C PHE A 114 2.61 -20.14 -6.25
N HIS A 115 2.25 -19.14 -7.04
CA HIS A 115 2.89 -17.82 -7.00
C HIS A 115 2.07 -16.86 -6.15
N TYR A 116 2.66 -16.37 -5.06
CA TYR A 116 2.10 -15.29 -4.25
C TYR A 116 2.50 -13.92 -4.83
N LEU A 117 1.51 -13.15 -5.27
CA LEU A 117 1.70 -11.82 -5.84
C LEU A 117 1.04 -10.77 -4.95
N ALA A 118 1.82 -10.00 -4.21
CA ALA A 118 1.34 -8.91 -3.36
C ALA A 118 1.25 -7.60 -4.15
N LEU A 119 0.03 -7.17 -4.46
CA LEU A 119 -0.30 -5.92 -5.12
C LEU A 119 -0.51 -4.82 -4.06
N GLY A 120 0.50 -3.98 -3.88
CA GLY A 120 0.55 -2.96 -2.83
C GLY A 120 0.94 -3.57 -1.49
N CYS A 121 2.15 -4.13 -1.40
CA CYS A 121 2.61 -4.85 -0.20
C CYS A 121 2.72 -3.95 1.04
N GLY A 122 2.87 -2.63 0.87
CA GLY A 122 2.93 -1.69 1.98
C GLY A 122 4.02 -2.06 2.98
N ASP A 123 3.63 -2.22 4.25
CA ASP A 123 4.56 -2.61 5.29
C ASP A 123 4.76 -4.12 5.39
N GLY A 124 4.12 -4.96 4.57
CA GLY A 124 4.29 -6.41 4.51
C GLY A 124 3.72 -7.21 5.70
N VAL A 125 3.03 -6.59 6.66
CA VAL A 125 2.47 -7.34 7.81
C VAL A 125 1.40 -8.34 7.37
N LYS A 126 0.52 -7.94 6.45
CA LYS A 126 -0.56 -8.80 5.97
C LYS A 126 -0.01 -9.96 5.14
N ASP A 127 0.95 -9.68 4.27
CA ASP A 127 1.58 -10.69 3.42
C ASP A 127 2.38 -11.71 4.25
N ALA A 128 3.10 -11.24 5.28
CA ALA A 128 3.79 -12.12 6.23
C ALA A 128 2.81 -13.05 6.97
N SER A 129 1.68 -12.53 7.45
CA SER A 129 0.64 -13.32 8.12
C SER A 129 0.06 -14.42 7.22
N PHE A 130 -0.06 -14.18 5.91
CA PHE A 130 -0.44 -15.23 4.96
C PHE A 130 0.66 -16.28 4.82
N LEU A 131 1.90 -15.84 4.59
CA LEU A 131 3.03 -16.73 4.30
C LEU A 131 3.47 -17.55 5.53
N GLU A 132 3.25 -17.07 6.75
CA GLU A 132 3.42 -17.85 7.99
C GLU A 132 2.48 -19.07 8.04
N LEU A 133 1.28 -18.97 7.48
CA LEU A 133 0.33 -20.09 7.38
C LEU A 133 0.70 -21.05 6.23
N ALA A 134 1.28 -20.52 5.16
CA ALA A 134 1.80 -21.28 4.04
C ALA A 134 3.18 -21.86 4.38
N ALA A 135 3.26 -22.72 5.41
CA ALA A 135 4.51 -23.28 5.90
C ALA A 135 5.42 -23.80 4.74
N PRO A 136 6.70 -23.38 4.66
CA PRO A 136 7.59 -23.74 3.56
C PRO A 136 7.75 -25.25 3.34
N ASP A 137 7.62 -26.04 4.41
CA ASP A 137 7.70 -27.50 4.34
C ASP A 137 6.49 -28.15 3.63
N LYS A 138 5.38 -27.41 3.52
CA LYS A 138 4.14 -27.87 2.88
C LYS A 138 3.91 -27.20 1.52
N TRP A 139 4.43 -25.99 1.31
CA TRP A 139 4.12 -25.19 0.12
C TRP A 139 5.38 -24.71 -0.58
N ARG A 140 5.45 -24.92 -1.90
CA ARG A 140 6.44 -24.27 -2.76
C ARG A 140 5.88 -22.93 -3.24
N VAL A 141 6.31 -21.85 -2.61
CA VAL A 141 5.77 -20.51 -2.88
C VAL A 141 6.83 -19.62 -3.52
N LYS A 142 6.56 -19.14 -4.73
CA LYS A 142 7.27 -18.00 -5.30
C LYS A 142 6.63 -16.73 -4.76
N VAL A 143 7.41 -15.77 -4.27
CA VAL A 143 6.89 -14.53 -3.68
C VAL A 143 7.30 -13.32 -4.52
N THR A 144 6.33 -12.57 -5.02
CA THR A 144 6.56 -11.27 -5.68
C THR A 144 5.86 -10.17 -4.90
N LEU A 145 6.63 -9.16 -4.52
CA LEU A 145 6.15 -7.96 -3.83
C LEU A 145 6.12 -6.80 -4.81
N LEU A 146 4.96 -6.19 -4.97
CA LEU A 146 4.75 -5.02 -5.80
C LEU A 146 4.26 -3.86 -4.94
N ASP A 147 4.89 -2.70 -5.08
CA ASP A 147 4.42 -1.44 -4.50
C ASP A 147 4.85 -0.29 -5.40
N VAL A 148 4.24 0.89 -5.25
CA VAL A 148 4.71 2.10 -5.93
C VAL A 148 5.99 2.64 -5.29
N SER A 149 6.27 2.23 -4.04
CA SER A 149 7.45 2.67 -3.29
C SER A 149 8.54 1.59 -3.22
N PRO A 150 9.77 1.87 -3.71
CA PRO A 150 10.90 0.97 -3.47
C PRO A 150 11.24 0.82 -1.98
N TYR A 151 10.94 1.83 -1.16
CA TYR A 151 11.18 1.76 0.27
C TYR A 151 10.24 0.77 0.95
N LEU A 152 8.97 0.73 0.55
CA LEU A 152 7.98 -0.21 1.09
C LEU A 152 8.26 -1.64 0.64
N THR A 153 8.60 -1.87 -0.64
CA THR A 153 8.95 -3.22 -1.11
C THR A 153 10.16 -3.79 -0.39
N LEU A 154 11.22 -2.99 -0.19
CA LEU A 154 12.39 -3.41 0.58
C LEU A 154 12.05 -3.68 2.05
N GLY A 155 11.24 -2.84 2.68
CA GLY A 155 10.81 -3.04 4.07
C GLY A 155 9.94 -4.30 4.25
N ALA A 156 9.07 -4.59 3.30
CA ALA A 156 8.28 -5.82 3.28
C ALA A 156 9.18 -7.06 3.07
N ALA A 157 10.12 -6.99 2.13
CA ALA A 157 11.10 -8.06 1.87
C ALA A 157 11.96 -8.40 3.10
N GLN A 158 12.40 -7.38 3.83
CA GLN A 158 13.15 -7.57 5.08
C GLN A 158 12.36 -8.34 6.14
N ARG A 159 11.04 -8.14 6.21
CA ARG A 159 10.17 -8.91 7.11
C ARG A 159 9.94 -10.33 6.60
N LEU A 160 9.88 -10.50 5.29
CA LEU A 160 9.73 -11.78 4.61
C LEU A 160 11.08 -12.46 4.34
N ASN A 161 12.08 -12.25 5.20
CA ASN A 161 13.45 -12.74 4.97
C ASN A 161 13.60 -14.27 4.89
N ALA A 162 12.61 -15.02 5.38
CA ALA A 162 12.51 -16.47 5.23
C ALA A 162 12.17 -16.89 3.79
N TRP A 163 11.74 -15.95 2.95
CA TRP A 163 11.31 -16.16 1.58
C TRP A 163 12.26 -15.48 0.60
N GLN A 164 12.50 -16.12 -0.53
CA GLN A 164 13.17 -15.47 -1.65
C GLN A 164 12.14 -14.60 -2.40
N THR A 165 12.16 -13.30 -2.14
CA THR A 165 11.21 -12.34 -2.71
C THR A 165 11.73 -11.68 -3.98
N GLN A 166 10.89 -11.60 -5.02
CA GLN A 166 11.10 -10.74 -6.17
C GLN A 166 10.47 -9.38 -5.93
N LEU A 167 11.23 -8.29 -6.08
CA LEU A 167 10.77 -6.93 -5.76
C LEU A 167 10.48 -6.15 -7.03
N HIS A 168 9.25 -5.63 -7.13
CA HIS A 168 8.80 -4.83 -8.25
C HIS A 168 8.26 -3.48 -7.79
N VAL A 169 8.71 -2.43 -8.48
CA VAL A 169 8.18 -1.08 -8.28
C VAL A 169 7.29 -0.74 -9.45
N ALA A 170 5.99 -0.60 -9.19
CA ALA A 170 4.99 -0.31 -10.21
C ALA A 170 3.81 0.46 -9.63
N ASP A 171 3.25 1.35 -10.43
CA ASP A 171 2.05 2.09 -10.09
C ASP A 171 0.79 1.31 -10.51
N LEU A 172 0.05 0.75 -9.55
CA LEU A 172 -1.20 0.03 -9.82
C LEU A 172 -2.29 0.91 -10.44
N GLU A 173 -2.29 2.23 -10.19
CA GLU A 173 -3.28 3.13 -10.79
C GLU A 173 -3.06 3.28 -12.30
N SER A 174 -1.86 2.95 -12.82
CA SER A 174 -1.58 2.85 -14.25
C SER A 174 -2.03 1.52 -14.87
N GLN A 175 -2.62 0.60 -14.09
CA GLN A 175 -3.05 -0.73 -14.54
C GLN A 175 -1.93 -1.49 -15.27
N PRO A 176 -0.77 -1.71 -14.64
CA PRO A 176 0.38 -2.35 -15.28
C PRO A 176 0.01 -3.75 -15.76
N ASP A 177 0.57 -4.18 -16.88
CA ASP A 177 0.39 -5.56 -17.31
C ASP A 177 1.13 -6.50 -16.34
N LEU A 178 0.38 -7.27 -15.55
CA LEU A 178 0.98 -8.21 -14.58
C LEU A 178 1.59 -9.43 -15.27
N SER A 179 1.33 -9.66 -16.56
CA SER A 179 1.94 -10.77 -17.30
C SER A 179 3.47 -10.64 -17.39
N VAL A 180 3.99 -9.41 -17.30
CA VAL A 180 5.44 -9.13 -17.23
C VAL A 180 6.05 -9.44 -15.87
N LEU A 181 5.22 -9.80 -14.88
CA LEU A 181 5.65 -10.32 -13.58
C LEU A 181 5.61 -11.86 -13.55
N ASP A 182 4.89 -12.47 -14.51
CA ASP A 182 4.72 -13.92 -14.71
C ASP A 182 5.84 -14.53 -15.59
N LEU A 183 7.00 -13.85 -15.75
CA LEU A 183 7.95 -14.04 -16.87
C LEU A 183 8.51 -15.46 -17.12
N GLU A 184 8.27 -16.45 -16.28
CA GLU A 184 8.89 -17.78 -16.45
C GLU A 184 7.91 -18.96 -16.34
N GLU A 185 6.74 -18.84 -15.70
CA GLU A 185 5.95 -20.03 -15.29
C GLU A 185 4.45 -19.86 -15.57
N ARG A 186 4.07 -19.89 -16.85
CA ARG A 186 2.68 -19.83 -17.34
C ARG A 186 1.73 -20.95 -16.84
N ARG A 187 2.12 -21.75 -15.84
CA ARG A 187 1.41 -22.98 -15.44
C ARG A 187 1.02 -23.09 -13.98
N GLN A 188 1.48 -22.21 -13.09
CA GLN A 188 1.17 -22.30 -11.66
C GLN A 188 -0.04 -21.41 -11.32
N PRO A 189 -0.95 -21.86 -10.44
CA PRO A 189 -2.01 -21.01 -9.91
C PRO A 189 -1.39 -19.85 -9.11
N ARG A 190 -2.06 -18.70 -9.09
CA ARG A 190 -1.59 -17.53 -8.34
C ARG A 190 -2.51 -17.24 -7.16
N VAL A 191 -1.90 -16.86 -6.05
CA VAL A 191 -2.59 -16.16 -4.96
C VAL A 191 -2.24 -14.69 -5.09
N ILE A 192 -3.20 -13.88 -5.56
CA ILE A 192 -3.04 -12.44 -5.72
C ILE A 192 -3.55 -11.77 -4.43
N SER A 193 -2.65 -11.14 -3.69
CA SER A 193 -2.97 -10.35 -2.49
C SER A 193 -3.18 -8.89 -2.92
N CYS A 194 -4.35 -8.31 -2.61
CA CYS A 194 -4.67 -6.91 -2.90
C CYS A 194 -5.32 -6.28 -1.66
N LEU A 195 -4.51 -6.00 -0.64
CA LEU A 195 -5.00 -5.72 0.70
C LEU A 195 -4.85 -4.23 1.04
N GLY A 196 -5.96 -3.55 1.29
CA GLY A 196 -5.98 -2.11 1.61
C GLY A 196 -5.90 -1.18 0.39
N MET A 197 -5.85 -1.73 -0.83
CA MET A 197 -5.76 -0.95 -2.06
C MET A 197 -7.11 -0.44 -2.57
N LEU A 198 -8.18 -1.24 -2.40
CA LEU A 198 -9.51 -0.93 -2.94
C LEU A 198 -10.07 0.42 -2.47
N PRO A 199 -9.98 0.81 -1.18
CA PRO A 199 -10.46 2.11 -0.75
C PRO A 199 -9.75 3.29 -1.42
N THR A 200 -8.44 3.18 -1.67
CA THR A 200 -7.64 4.30 -2.19
C THR A 200 -7.70 4.40 -3.72
N LEU A 201 -7.58 3.27 -4.41
CA LEU A 201 -7.60 3.22 -5.87
C LEU A 201 -9.03 3.32 -6.45
N GLY A 202 -10.02 2.93 -5.65
CA GLY A 202 -11.44 3.00 -5.98
C GLY A 202 -11.93 1.83 -6.82
N HIS A 203 -13.19 1.46 -6.59
CA HIS A 203 -13.80 0.28 -7.22
C HIS A 203 -13.89 0.38 -8.75
N ALA A 204 -14.14 1.59 -9.27
CA ALA A 204 -14.39 1.83 -10.70
C ALA A 204 -13.18 1.50 -11.57
N MET A 205 -11.97 1.61 -11.02
CA MET A 205 -10.73 1.23 -11.71
C MET A 205 -10.25 -0.15 -11.26
N LEU A 206 -10.16 -0.38 -9.94
CA LEU A 206 -9.47 -1.55 -9.43
C LEU A 206 -10.21 -2.86 -9.70
N LEU A 207 -11.54 -2.90 -9.55
CA LEU A 207 -12.28 -4.16 -9.73
C LEU A 207 -12.28 -4.65 -11.20
N PRO A 208 -12.54 -3.79 -12.21
CA PRO A 208 -12.39 -4.20 -13.61
C PRO A 208 -10.98 -4.68 -13.95
N TYR A 209 -9.95 -3.98 -13.45
CA TYR A 209 -8.56 -4.38 -13.65
C TYR A 209 -8.25 -5.75 -13.01
N LEU A 210 -8.67 -5.98 -11.77
CA LEU A 210 -8.49 -7.28 -11.12
C LEU A 210 -9.23 -8.40 -11.88
N ALA A 211 -10.45 -8.14 -12.35
CA ALA A 211 -11.22 -9.09 -13.15
C ALA A 211 -10.57 -9.42 -14.51
N SER A 212 -9.82 -8.49 -15.11
CA SER A 212 -9.14 -8.73 -16.37
C SER A 212 -7.85 -9.53 -16.21
N VAL A 213 -7.15 -9.39 -15.08
CA VAL A 213 -5.88 -10.08 -14.82
C VAL A 213 -6.05 -11.44 -14.15
N LEU A 214 -7.19 -11.71 -13.47
CA LEU A 214 -7.44 -12.98 -12.79
C LEU A 214 -7.74 -14.11 -13.77
N LYS A 215 -6.95 -15.18 -13.69
CA LYS A 215 -7.12 -16.43 -14.45
C LYS A 215 -8.06 -17.40 -13.69
N PRO A 216 -8.60 -18.45 -14.34
CA PRO A 216 -9.56 -19.37 -13.71
C PRO A 216 -9.03 -20.06 -12.43
N GLU A 217 -7.76 -20.46 -12.42
CA GLU A 217 -7.13 -21.17 -11.28
C GLU A 217 -6.63 -20.23 -10.18
N ASP A 218 -6.69 -18.91 -10.38
CA ASP A 218 -6.19 -17.96 -9.40
C ASP A 218 -7.14 -17.80 -8.21
N ARG A 219 -6.60 -17.30 -7.11
CA ARG A 219 -7.35 -16.78 -5.97
C ARG A 219 -6.93 -15.35 -5.71
N LEU A 220 -7.91 -14.43 -5.69
CA LEU A 220 -7.69 -13.07 -5.21
C LEU A 220 -8.07 -12.98 -3.74
N VAL A 221 -7.12 -12.58 -2.91
CA VAL A 221 -7.36 -12.21 -1.52
C VAL A 221 -7.40 -10.68 -1.45
N ILE A 222 -8.59 -10.12 -1.27
CA ILE A 222 -8.82 -8.67 -1.28
C ILE A 222 -9.41 -8.21 0.04
N SER A 223 -8.98 -7.04 0.51
CA SER A 223 -9.61 -6.39 1.67
C SER A 223 -10.26 -5.06 1.31
N ALA A 224 -11.25 -4.69 2.10
CA ALA A 224 -11.94 -3.42 2.00
C ALA A 224 -12.17 -2.82 3.38
N ASN A 225 -12.01 -1.49 3.44
CA ASN A 225 -12.49 -0.72 4.58
C ASN A 225 -13.99 -0.52 4.38
N LEU A 226 -14.78 -1.00 5.33
CA LEU A 226 -16.23 -1.02 5.27
C LEU A 226 -16.84 0.08 6.16
N SER A 227 -18.16 0.20 6.10
CA SER A 227 -18.97 1.01 6.99
C SER A 227 -20.17 0.18 7.45
N PRO A 228 -20.54 0.15 8.75
CA PRO A 228 -21.72 -0.58 9.20
C PRO A 228 -22.99 -0.12 8.48
N THR A 229 -23.18 1.20 8.42
CA THR A 229 -24.26 1.83 7.65
C THR A 229 -23.74 3.03 6.86
N ALA A 230 -24.64 3.74 6.18
CA ALA A 230 -24.36 5.05 5.58
C ALA A 230 -24.93 6.21 6.42
N SER A 231 -25.16 5.99 7.71
CA SER A 231 -25.59 7.04 8.65
C SER A 231 -24.53 8.13 8.78
N ASP A 232 -24.95 9.33 9.16
CA ASP A 232 -24.02 10.44 9.36
C ASP A 232 -23.12 10.25 10.58
N GLU A 233 -23.58 9.49 11.57
CA GLU A 233 -22.78 9.09 12.75
C GLU A 233 -21.61 8.18 12.34
N ASP A 234 -21.89 7.12 11.57
CA ASP A 234 -20.85 6.20 11.09
C ASP A 234 -19.84 6.92 10.18
N LYS A 235 -20.34 7.77 9.28
CA LYS A 235 -19.50 8.59 8.40
C LYS A 235 -18.60 9.53 9.22
N ALA A 236 -19.12 10.18 10.26
CA ALA A 236 -18.34 11.08 11.11
C ALA A 236 -17.26 10.32 11.89
N SER A 237 -17.63 9.17 12.47
CA SER A 237 -16.69 8.29 13.17
C SER A 237 -15.56 7.82 12.25
N ILE A 238 -15.88 7.32 11.06
CA ILE A 238 -14.89 6.86 10.08
C ILE A 238 -14.04 8.03 9.56
N LYS A 239 -14.63 9.20 9.30
CA LYS A 239 -13.90 10.40 8.90
C LYS A 239 -12.81 10.77 9.92
N SER A 240 -13.05 10.61 11.22
CA SER A 240 -12.04 10.92 12.26
C SER A 240 -10.76 10.09 12.14
N GLN A 241 -10.87 8.88 11.58
CA GLN A 241 -9.72 8.00 11.30
C GLN A 241 -8.82 8.53 10.19
N TYR A 242 -9.30 9.48 9.38
CA TYR A 242 -8.58 10.12 8.27
C TYR A 242 -8.28 11.60 8.52
N ASP A 243 -8.93 12.19 9.51
CA ASP A 243 -8.78 13.60 9.89
C ASP A 243 -8.17 13.72 11.29
N ASN A 244 -6.95 13.19 11.42
CA ASN A 244 -6.15 13.20 12.65
C ASN A 244 -4.74 13.74 12.38
N PRO A 245 -3.94 14.05 13.42
CA PRO A 245 -2.62 14.63 13.26
C PRO A 245 -1.67 13.82 12.38
N GLU A 246 -1.63 12.49 12.53
CA GLU A 246 -0.75 11.62 11.74
C GLU A 246 -1.14 11.63 10.25
N ALA A 247 -2.44 11.52 9.95
CA ALA A 247 -2.95 11.59 8.58
C ALA A 247 -2.68 12.96 7.96
N ARG A 248 -2.92 14.05 8.71
CA ARG A 248 -2.67 15.42 8.22
C ARG A 248 -1.19 15.68 7.95
N LEU A 249 -0.28 15.11 8.75
CA LEU A 249 1.16 15.16 8.48
C LEU A 249 1.52 14.41 7.20
N TRP A 250 0.91 13.24 6.97
CA TRP A 250 1.09 12.46 5.76
C TRP A 250 0.67 13.24 4.51
N TYR A 251 -0.58 13.71 4.43
CA TYR A 251 -1.06 14.49 3.28
C TYR A 251 -0.25 15.79 3.07
N SER A 252 0.06 16.50 4.15
CA SER A 252 0.85 17.73 4.06
C SER A 252 2.25 17.44 3.53
N GLY A 253 2.85 16.32 3.91
CA GLY A 253 4.17 15.94 3.43
C GLY A 253 4.21 15.82 1.91
N ALA A 254 3.18 15.21 1.29
CA ALA A 254 3.14 15.05 -0.15
C ALA A 254 3.05 16.40 -0.87
N LEU A 255 2.27 17.34 -0.33
CA LEU A 255 2.17 18.70 -0.86
C LEU A 255 3.48 19.49 -0.72
N LEU A 256 4.17 19.33 0.41
CA LEU A 256 5.49 19.94 0.63
C LEU A 256 6.54 19.38 -0.34
N GLU A 257 6.54 18.07 -0.56
CA GLU A 257 7.44 17.42 -1.52
C GLU A 257 7.10 17.76 -2.97
N LEU A 258 5.83 18.11 -3.25
CA LEU A 258 5.40 18.63 -4.55
C LEU A 258 5.88 20.07 -4.81
N GLY A 259 6.26 20.82 -3.77
CA GLY A 259 6.78 22.19 -3.87
C GLY A 259 5.87 23.27 -3.29
N LEU A 260 4.74 22.92 -2.66
CA LEU A 260 3.92 23.88 -1.92
C LEU A 260 4.56 24.22 -0.57
N GLU A 261 4.38 25.44 -0.08
CA GLU A 261 4.78 25.80 1.27
C GLU A 261 3.66 25.49 2.28
N ARG A 262 4.03 25.31 3.55
CA ARG A 262 3.08 25.01 4.65
C ARG A 262 1.94 26.03 4.77
N ASN A 263 2.22 27.28 4.42
CA ASN A 263 1.31 28.42 4.53
C ASN A 263 0.49 28.65 3.25
N ASP A 264 0.74 27.87 2.19
CA ASP A 264 0.01 28.01 0.92
C ASP A 264 -1.31 27.26 0.92
N PHE A 265 -1.52 26.31 1.84
CA PHE A 265 -2.69 25.46 1.83
C PHE A 265 -3.27 25.13 3.22
N ALA A 266 -4.57 24.85 3.25
CA ALA A 266 -5.26 24.23 4.36
C ALA A 266 -5.87 22.89 3.94
N LEU A 267 -5.69 21.85 4.77
CA LEU A 267 -6.32 20.55 4.51
C LEU A 267 -7.79 20.56 4.96
N ARG A 268 -8.68 20.16 4.07
CA ARG A 268 -10.10 19.94 4.30
C ARG A 268 -10.43 18.47 4.10
N CYS A 269 -11.02 17.85 5.11
CA CYS A 269 -11.51 16.49 5.02
C CYS A 269 -13.04 16.51 4.94
N ALA A 270 -13.61 15.83 3.96
CA ALA A 270 -15.04 15.77 3.71
C ALA A 270 -15.50 14.33 3.45
N VAL A 271 -16.81 14.13 3.49
CA VAL A 271 -17.48 12.88 3.11
C VAL A 271 -18.33 13.15 1.88
N GLU A 272 -18.19 12.34 0.85
CA GLU A 272 -18.96 12.44 -0.40
C GLU A 272 -19.65 11.12 -0.69
N SER A 273 -20.92 11.16 -1.11
CA SER A 273 -21.62 9.96 -1.59
C SER A 273 -21.01 9.47 -2.90
N LEU A 274 -20.93 8.14 -3.10
CA LEU A 274 -20.57 7.58 -4.40
C LEU A 274 -21.81 7.50 -5.29
N ALA A 275 -21.77 8.22 -6.40
CA ALA A 275 -22.89 8.28 -7.34
C ALA A 275 -23.28 6.88 -7.84
N GLY A 276 -24.58 6.59 -7.82
CA GLY A 276 -25.12 5.33 -8.33
C GLY A 276 -24.93 4.10 -7.43
N ILE A 277 -24.36 4.23 -6.22
CA ILE A 277 -24.10 3.11 -5.32
C ILE A 277 -24.69 3.39 -3.94
N ALA A 278 -25.88 2.85 -3.69
CA ALA A 278 -26.51 2.95 -2.37
C ALA A 278 -25.64 2.30 -1.30
N GLY A 279 -25.51 2.95 -0.14
CA GLY A 279 -24.67 2.46 0.95
C GLY A 279 -23.17 2.66 0.73
N ALA A 280 -22.76 3.48 -0.25
CA ALA A 280 -21.36 3.77 -0.50
C ALA A 280 -21.05 5.26 -0.52
N TYR A 281 -19.87 5.60 0.00
CA TYR A 281 -19.37 6.97 0.12
C TYR A 281 -17.85 6.95 0.08
N ARG A 282 -17.22 8.12 0.09
CA ARG A 282 -15.78 8.26 0.23
C ARG A 282 -15.42 9.36 1.20
N ILE A 283 -14.33 9.14 1.91
CA ILE A 283 -13.61 10.22 2.58
C ILE A 283 -12.72 10.87 1.53
N VAL A 284 -12.74 12.19 1.45
CA VAL A 284 -11.90 12.98 0.54
C VAL A 284 -11.11 13.99 1.35
N VAL A 285 -9.82 14.12 1.06
CA VAL A 285 -8.96 15.15 1.63
C VAL A 285 -8.46 16.04 0.51
N GLN A 286 -8.76 17.33 0.63
CA GLN A 286 -8.39 18.36 -0.32
C GLN A 286 -7.43 19.36 0.33
N ALA A 287 -6.45 19.83 -0.43
CA ALA A 287 -5.68 21.03 -0.13
C ALA A 287 -6.41 22.23 -0.73
N GLU A 288 -6.94 23.09 0.12
CA GLU A 288 -7.49 24.39 -0.27
C GLU A 288 -6.34 25.41 -0.32
N ILE A 289 -6.11 26.00 -1.49
CA ILE A 289 -5.07 27.00 -1.72
C ILE A 289 -5.47 28.32 -1.06
N LEU A 290 -4.62 28.87 -0.20
CA LEU A 290 -4.93 30.03 0.63
C LEU A 290 -4.59 31.36 -0.05
N ARG A 291 -3.64 31.36 -0.98
CA ARG A 291 -3.22 32.53 -1.75
C ARG A 291 -2.85 32.10 -3.17
N GLY A 292 -3.02 33.02 -4.12
CA GLY A 292 -2.56 32.78 -5.49
C GLY A 292 -1.07 32.49 -5.53
N LEU A 293 -0.66 31.46 -6.26
CA LEU A 293 0.73 31.04 -6.40
C LEU A 293 0.97 30.35 -7.75
N GLU A 294 2.25 30.20 -8.08
CA GLU A 294 2.71 29.42 -9.23
C GLU A 294 3.43 28.18 -8.72
N LEU A 295 2.80 27.01 -8.88
CA LEU A 295 3.38 25.74 -8.48
C LEU A 295 4.35 25.29 -9.57
N GLN A 296 5.63 25.17 -9.21
CA GLN A 296 6.69 24.71 -10.11
C GLN A 296 6.90 23.20 -9.96
N VAL A 297 6.59 22.44 -10.99
CA VAL A 297 6.71 20.98 -11.00
C VAL A 297 7.48 20.56 -12.25
N HIS A 298 8.67 20.00 -12.07
CA HIS A 298 9.54 19.51 -13.14
C HIS A 298 9.86 20.53 -14.25
N GLY A 299 9.95 21.81 -13.88
CA GLY A 299 10.26 22.90 -14.82
C GLY A 299 9.03 23.48 -15.51
N GLU A 300 7.84 22.92 -15.28
CA GLU A 300 6.57 23.46 -15.71
C GLU A 300 5.91 24.27 -14.60
N THR A 301 5.19 25.32 -14.98
CA THR A 301 4.51 26.23 -14.06
C THR A 301 3.00 26.03 -14.11
N TYR A 302 2.39 25.76 -12.95
CA TYR A 302 0.95 25.60 -12.82
C TYR A 302 0.39 26.75 -11.97
N PRO A 303 -0.36 27.70 -12.57
CA PRO A 303 -1.00 28.76 -11.81
C PRO A 303 -2.11 28.18 -10.93
N MET A 304 -2.13 28.59 -9.66
CA MET A 304 -3.16 28.22 -8.70
C MET A 304 -3.77 29.48 -8.10
N ALA A 305 -5.09 29.58 -8.13
CA ALA A 305 -5.83 30.67 -7.52
C ALA A 305 -6.12 30.39 -6.04
N ALA A 306 -6.28 31.45 -5.25
CA ALA A 306 -6.81 31.32 -3.90
C ALA A 306 -8.23 30.72 -3.96
N GLY A 307 -8.48 29.70 -3.14
CA GLY A 307 -9.73 28.93 -3.13
C GLY A 307 -9.71 27.69 -4.00
N ASP A 308 -8.71 27.51 -4.87
CA ASP A 308 -8.55 26.27 -5.63
C ASP A 308 -8.38 25.09 -4.67
N ARG A 309 -8.87 23.93 -5.10
CA ARG A 309 -8.80 22.70 -4.32
C ARG A 309 -8.07 21.63 -5.11
N LEU A 310 -7.06 21.03 -4.50
CA LEU A 310 -6.42 19.82 -5.02
C LEU A 310 -6.84 18.65 -4.16
N GLU A 311 -7.43 17.63 -4.77
CA GLU A 311 -7.65 16.38 -4.06
C GLU A 311 -6.32 15.65 -3.86
N VAL A 312 -6.00 15.35 -2.60
CA VAL A 312 -4.73 14.74 -2.18
C VAL A 312 -4.92 13.28 -1.83
N PHE A 313 -6.05 12.94 -1.20
CA PHE A 313 -6.33 11.59 -0.75
C PHE A 313 -7.82 11.27 -0.86
N ARG A 314 -8.12 10.00 -1.10
CA ARG A 314 -9.46 9.46 -1.00
C ARG A 314 -9.47 8.06 -0.38
N SER A 315 -10.59 7.73 0.25
CA SER A 315 -10.86 6.40 0.77
C SER A 315 -12.34 6.05 0.59
N GLU A 316 -12.65 5.20 -0.38
CA GLU A 316 -14.00 4.69 -0.62
C GLU A 316 -14.43 3.73 0.50
N ARG A 317 -15.73 3.74 0.79
CA ARG A 317 -16.40 3.01 1.85
C ARG A 317 -17.69 2.45 1.33
N TRP A 318 -18.01 1.25 1.80
CA TRP A 318 -19.21 0.53 1.42
C TRP A 318 -19.79 -0.15 2.64
N THR A 319 -21.11 -0.24 2.70
CA THR A 319 -21.74 -1.28 3.51
C THR A 319 -21.33 -2.67 3.01
N PRO A 320 -21.35 -3.70 3.87
CA PRO A 320 -21.06 -5.06 3.45
C PRO A 320 -21.94 -5.52 2.27
N SER A 321 -23.21 -5.10 2.23
CA SER A 321 -24.13 -5.42 1.13
C SER A 321 -23.77 -4.72 -0.18
N ALA A 322 -23.43 -3.42 -0.11
CA ALA A 322 -23.04 -2.64 -1.29
C ALA A 322 -21.78 -3.21 -1.96
N LEU A 323 -20.78 -3.60 -1.16
CA LEU A 323 -19.55 -4.17 -1.71
C LEU A 323 -19.79 -5.55 -2.35
N ARG A 324 -20.61 -6.41 -1.73
CA ARG A 324 -20.98 -7.71 -2.32
C ARG A 324 -21.66 -7.54 -3.69
N HIS A 325 -22.53 -6.55 -3.82
CA HIS A 325 -23.17 -6.22 -5.10
C HIS A 325 -22.14 -5.78 -6.15
N LEU A 326 -21.15 -4.97 -5.76
CA LEU A 326 -20.08 -4.55 -6.68
C LEU A 326 -19.24 -5.73 -7.18
N PHE A 327 -18.87 -6.67 -6.31
CA PHE A 327 -18.16 -7.89 -6.74
C PHE A 327 -19.01 -8.69 -7.72
N SER A 328 -20.28 -8.95 -7.39
CA SER A 328 -21.19 -9.71 -8.27
C SER A 328 -21.36 -9.05 -9.63
N HIS A 329 -21.49 -7.72 -9.68
CA HIS A 329 -21.64 -6.97 -10.94
C HIS A 329 -20.40 -7.07 -11.84
N GLN A 330 -19.21 -7.27 -11.26
CA GLN A 330 -17.97 -7.45 -12.00
C GLN A 330 -17.67 -8.92 -12.34
N GLY A 331 -18.57 -9.86 -12.03
CA GLY A 331 -18.34 -11.30 -12.20
C GLY A 331 -17.28 -11.88 -11.26
N LEU A 332 -16.99 -11.18 -10.17
CA LEU A 332 -16.08 -11.61 -9.12
C LEU A 332 -16.88 -12.39 -8.07
N GLU A 333 -16.68 -13.70 -8.02
CA GLU A 333 -17.36 -14.59 -7.08
C GLU A 333 -16.64 -14.59 -5.74
N ILE A 334 -17.40 -14.36 -4.67
CA ILE A 334 -16.91 -14.53 -3.30
C ILE A 334 -16.95 -16.01 -2.93
N ILE A 335 -15.78 -16.61 -2.77
CA ILE A 335 -15.60 -17.98 -2.24
C ILE A 335 -15.76 -17.96 -0.73
N GLN A 336 -15.07 -17.04 -0.06
CA GLN A 336 -15.11 -16.86 1.38
C GLN A 336 -15.06 -15.38 1.73
N ALA A 337 -15.77 -15.00 2.79
CA ALA A 337 -15.72 -13.67 3.35
C ALA A 337 -15.58 -13.75 4.86
N SER A 338 -14.86 -12.80 5.45
CA SER A 338 -14.89 -12.53 6.87
C SER A 338 -14.98 -11.03 7.07
N VAL A 339 -15.89 -10.60 7.95
CA VAL A 339 -16.20 -9.19 8.22
C VAL A 339 -16.11 -8.97 9.72
N SER A 340 -15.52 -7.85 10.14
CA SER A 340 -15.36 -7.53 11.56
C SER A 340 -16.71 -7.25 12.20
N ASN A 341 -16.81 -7.43 13.53
CA ASN A 341 -18.06 -7.21 14.26
C ASN A 341 -18.59 -5.78 14.16
N ASP A 342 -17.71 -4.80 13.99
CA ASP A 342 -18.06 -3.39 13.76
C ASP A 342 -18.31 -3.05 12.29
N CYS A 343 -18.23 -4.04 11.39
CA CYS A 343 -18.43 -3.87 9.95
C CYS A 343 -17.53 -2.78 9.32
N GLN A 344 -16.33 -2.58 9.84
CA GLN A 344 -15.35 -1.61 9.28
C GLN A 344 -14.19 -2.26 8.54
N GLU A 345 -14.01 -3.57 8.65
CA GLU A 345 -13.03 -4.34 7.89
C GLU A 345 -13.69 -5.58 7.28
N GLY A 346 -13.45 -5.79 5.98
CA GLY A 346 -13.85 -7.01 5.28
C GLY A 346 -12.68 -7.58 4.51
N VAL A 347 -12.52 -8.91 4.55
CA VAL A 347 -11.53 -9.64 3.77
C VAL A 347 -12.23 -10.77 3.04
N TYR A 348 -11.89 -10.95 1.76
CA TYR A 348 -12.60 -11.82 0.84
C TYR A 348 -11.61 -12.67 0.04
N VAL A 349 -11.96 -13.94 -0.18
CA VAL A 349 -11.38 -14.78 -1.24
C VAL A 349 -12.31 -14.69 -2.44
N ILE A 350 -11.75 -14.31 -3.58
CA ILE A 350 -12.47 -14.10 -4.82
C ILE A 350 -11.92 -15.02 -5.91
N ALA A 351 -12.82 -15.58 -6.72
CA ALA A 351 -12.50 -16.20 -8.01
C ALA A 351 -13.18 -15.45 -9.16
N ASN A 352 -12.66 -15.61 -10.37
CA ASN A 352 -13.20 -14.99 -11.57
C ASN A 352 -14.17 -15.97 -12.28
N ARG A 353 -15.47 -15.70 -12.25
CA ARG A 353 -16.47 -16.53 -12.95
C ARG A 353 -16.52 -16.31 -14.46
N ASN A 354 -16.00 -15.18 -14.94
CA ASN A 354 -16.08 -14.83 -16.36
C ASN A 354 -15.06 -15.57 -17.22
N GLN A 355 -14.10 -16.25 -16.60
CA GLN A 355 -13.12 -17.09 -17.25
C GLN A 355 -13.34 -18.53 -16.79
N SER A 356 -14.38 -19.19 -17.30
CA SER A 356 -14.48 -20.65 -17.18
C SER A 356 -13.44 -21.29 -18.10
N PRO A 357 -12.79 -22.40 -17.71
CA PRO A 357 -11.98 -23.17 -18.64
C PRO A 357 -12.87 -23.65 -19.79
N VAL A 358 -12.42 -23.40 -21.03
CA VAL A 358 -13.01 -23.96 -22.26
C VAL A 358 -12.70 -25.44 -22.35
#